data_AF-R5XVX6-F1
#
_entry.id   AF-R5XVX6-F1
#
_cell.length_a   1.000
_cell.length_b   1.000
_cell.length_c   1.000
_cell.angle_alpha   90.00
_cell.angle_beta   90.00
_cell.angle_gamma   90.00
#
_symmetry.space_group_name_H-M   'P 1'
#
loop_
_entity.id
_entity.type
_entity.pdbx_description
1 polymer ?
#
loop_
_entity_poly.entity_id
_entity_poly.type
_entity_poly.pdbx_seq_one_letter_code
_entity_poly.pdbx_strand_id
1 'polypeptide(L)'
;MELLIVTGMSGAGKSAVVDALEDLGYFCADNLPPAIIPTIAQFVSKTDNAQKIATVTDIRVGEKMFNEFPSVLKNLEEQGYKYKVLFVDASEEVLVRRYKETRRKHPLLDKCDGSLHAAIAMEHEKLLNIRMKADYIIDTSKSSVAECKQRVNELFLDDPDSALKIRCMSFGFKYGIPNDADLVFDVRCLPNPFYVPSMKYRTGLEPDVSEYVMNSDHSVNVLNKLNDLIDYTVPLYIEEGKSQLVIAIGCTGGRHRSVCFAEKIRENLLKLGYSVSVKHRDIEK
;
A
#
# COMPACT_ATOMS: atom_id res chain seq x y z
N MET A 1 12.72 -2.38 -14.87
CA MET A 1 12.81 -3.86 -14.84
C MET A 1 13.64 -4.22 -13.63
N GLU A 2 13.02 -4.77 -12.59
CA GLU A 2 13.66 -4.88 -11.29
C GLU A 2 13.22 -6.18 -10.64
N LEU A 3 14.13 -7.17 -10.63
CA LEU A 3 14.00 -8.33 -9.77
C LEU A 3 14.47 -7.91 -8.37
N LEU A 4 13.55 -7.91 -7.41
CA LEU A 4 13.84 -7.64 -6.01
C LEU A 4 13.91 -8.96 -5.24
N ILE A 5 15.02 -9.23 -4.58
CA ILE A 5 15.19 -10.42 -3.75
C ILE A 5 15.04 -10.00 -2.29
N VAL A 6 13.96 -10.42 -1.65
CA VAL A 6 13.67 -10.13 -0.25
C VAL A 6 14.16 -11.28 0.63
N THR A 7 15.02 -10.97 1.59
CA THR A 7 15.54 -11.94 2.56
C THR A 7 15.74 -11.25 3.91
N GLY A 8 16.23 -11.96 4.92
CA GLY A 8 16.43 -11.40 6.26
C GLY A 8 16.09 -12.36 7.38
N MET A 9 16.28 -11.89 8.62
CA MET A 9 16.10 -12.69 9.83
C MET A 9 14.68 -13.24 9.94
N SER A 10 14.53 -14.45 10.47
CA SER A 10 13.22 -15.03 10.73
C SER A 10 12.53 -14.26 11.85
N GLY A 11 11.29 -13.80 11.61
CA GLY A 11 10.57 -12.92 12.54
C GLY A 11 10.85 -11.41 12.38
N ALA A 12 11.71 -11.00 11.45
CA ALA A 12 11.97 -9.59 11.17
C ALA A 12 10.84 -8.85 10.44
N GLY A 13 9.72 -9.50 10.10
CA GLY A 13 8.59 -8.83 9.46
C GLY A 13 8.63 -8.85 7.93
N LYS A 14 9.32 -9.83 7.31
CA LYS A 14 9.33 -10.06 5.86
C LYS A 14 7.92 -10.11 5.26
N SER A 15 6.95 -10.71 5.95
CA SER A 15 5.55 -10.73 5.48
C SER A 15 4.96 -9.33 5.32
N ALA A 16 5.21 -8.41 6.26
CA ALA A 16 4.74 -7.02 6.13
C ALA A 16 5.41 -6.29 4.96
N VAL A 17 6.68 -6.59 4.69
CA VAL A 17 7.40 -6.07 3.52
C VAL A 17 6.83 -6.62 2.21
N VAL A 18 6.49 -7.91 2.18
CA VAL A 18 5.84 -8.55 1.02
C VAL A 18 4.48 -7.92 0.76
N ASP A 19 3.64 -7.76 1.78
CA ASP A 19 2.33 -7.11 1.66
C ASP A 19 2.47 -5.68 1.10
N ALA A 20 3.47 -4.92 1.58
CA ALA A 20 3.76 -3.59 1.06
C ALA A 20 4.19 -3.63 -0.41
N LEU A 21 5.09 -4.53 -0.79
CA LEU A 21 5.53 -4.68 -2.19
C LEU A 21 4.38 -5.07 -3.12
N GLU A 22 3.45 -5.92 -2.67
CA GLU A 22 2.23 -6.25 -3.42
C GLU A 22 1.33 -5.02 -3.61
N ASP A 23 1.17 -4.19 -2.56
CA ASP A 23 0.46 -2.90 -2.65
C ASP A 23 1.10 -1.97 -3.71
N LEU A 24 2.43 -2.07 -3.93
CA LEU A 24 3.18 -1.34 -4.96
C LEU A 24 3.16 -1.99 -6.36
N GLY A 25 2.45 -3.11 -6.50
CA GLY A 25 2.34 -3.83 -7.77
C GLY A 25 3.50 -4.77 -8.10
N TYR A 26 4.33 -5.14 -7.11
CA TYR A 26 5.24 -6.26 -7.28
C TYR A 26 4.46 -7.59 -7.30
N PHE A 27 4.83 -8.48 -8.21
CA PHE A 27 4.44 -9.88 -8.12
C PHE A 27 5.37 -10.56 -7.10
N CYS A 28 4.84 -10.82 -5.91
CA CYS A 28 5.58 -11.45 -4.83
C CYS A 28 5.47 -12.98 -4.88
N ALA A 29 6.60 -13.66 -4.90
CA ALA A 29 6.67 -15.11 -4.76
C ALA A 29 7.37 -15.47 -3.44
N ASP A 30 6.58 -15.85 -2.43
CA ASP A 30 7.08 -16.19 -1.10
C ASP A 30 7.64 -17.62 -1.02
N ASN A 31 8.61 -17.82 -0.13
CA ASN A 31 9.17 -19.12 0.24
C ASN A 31 9.75 -19.91 -0.95
N LEU A 32 10.43 -19.22 -1.87
CA LEU A 32 11.07 -19.85 -3.03
C LEU A 32 12.49 -20.34 -2.72
N PRO A 33 12.85 -21.55 -3.19
CA PRO A 33 14.24 -22.00 -3.19
C PRO A 33 15.16 -21.05 -3.98
N PRO A 34 16.37 -20.76 -3.46
CA PRO A 34 17.39 -19.99 -4.17
C PRO A 34 17.60 -20.46 -5.62
N ALA A 35 17.56 -21.77 -5.84
CA ALA A 35 17.77 -22.39 -7.16
C ALA A 35 16.76 -21.96 -8.25
N ILE A 36 15.60 -21.41 -7.87
CA ILE A 36 14.57 -20.96 -8.83
C ILE A 36 14.82 -19.51 -9.29
N ILE A 37 15.57 -18.71 -8.51
CA ILE A 37 15.80 -17.29 -8.79
C ILE A 37 16.38 -17.05 -10.19
N PRO A 38 17.37 -17.83 -10.70
CA PRO A 38 17.88 -17.67 -12.06
C PRO A 38 16.82 -17.86 -13.15
N THR A 39 15.90 -18.82 -12.96
CA THR A 39 14.80 -19.06 -13.91
C THR A 39 13.84 -17.87 -13.94
N ILE A 40 13.56 -17.27 -12.79
CA ILE A 40 12.73 -16.06 -12.69
C ILE A 40 13.45 -14.87 -13.33
N ALA A 41 14.74 -14.67 -13.05
CA ALA A 41 15.54 -13.61 -13.65
C ALA A 41 15.54 -13.71 -15.19
N GLN A 42 15.69 -14.93 -15.72
CA GLN A 42 15.60 -15.20 -17.15
C GLN A 42 14.21 -14.86 -17.71
N PHE A 43 13.13 -15.22 -17.00
CA PHE A 43 11.77 -14.90 -17.43
C PHE A 43 11.51 -13.39 -17.46
N VAL A 44 11.93 -12.67 -16.42
CA VAL A 44 11.83 -11.20 -16.35
C VAL A 44 12.60 -10.54 -17.49
N SER A 45 13.78 -11.05 -17.83
CA SER A 45 14.62 -10.48 -18.90
C SER A 45 14.03 -10.61 -20.31
N LYS A 46 13.14 -11.58 -20.54
CA LYS A 46 12.55 -11.87 -21.86
C LYS A 46 11.22 -11.17 -22.11
N THR A 47 10.63 -10.58 -21.08
CA THR A 47 9.29 -10.00 -21.15
C THR A 47 9.44 -8.49 -21.31
N ASP A 48 8.93 -7.92 -22.41
CA ASP A 48 8.97 -6.46 -22.66
C ASP A 48 8.08 -5.66 -21.68
N ASN A 49 7.18 -6.33 -20.95
CA ASN A 49 6.46 -5.70 -19.86
C ASN A 49 7.39 -5.53 -18.66
N ALA A 50 7.50 -4.30 -18.17
CA ALA A 50 8.16 -3.94 -16.93
C ALA A 50 7.41 -4.48 -15.69
N GLN A 51 7.28 -5.80 -15.56
CA GLN A 51 6.74 -6.43 -14.36
C GLN A 51 7.76 -6.32 -13.23
N LYS A 52 7.35 -5.71 -12.13
CA LYS A 52 8.09 -5.69 -10.87
C LYS A 52 7.91 -7.07 -10.23
N ILE A 53 8.99 -7.82 -9.99
CA ILE A 53 8.91 -9.16 -9.36
C ILE A 53 9.73 -9.14 -8.09
N ALA A 54 9.13 -9.59 -6.99
CA ALA A 54 9.81 -9.78 -5.72
C ALA A 54 9.85 -11.29 -5.38
N THR A 55 11.04 -11.83 -5.14
CA THR A 55 11.21 -13.20 -4.67
C THR A 55 11.62 -13.20 -3.21
N VAL A 56 10.90 -13.93 -2.37
CA VAL A 56 11.24 -14.03 -0.95
C VAL A 56 11.99 -15.32 -0.70
N THR A 57 13.17 -15.20 -0.12
CA THR A 57 14.02 -16.33 0.21
C THR A 57 14.38 -16.28 1.69
N ASP A 58 14.07 -17.37 2.38
CA ASP A 58 14.21 -17.52 3.83
C ASP A 58 14.87 -18.88 4.12
N ILE A 59 15.57 -18.99 5.26
CA ILE A 59 16.11 -20.23 5.78
C ILE A 59 15.04 -21.33 5.95
N ARG A 60 13.76 -20.95 6.02
CA ARG A 60 12.58 -21.86 5.98
C ARG A 60 12.59 -22.83 4.79
N VAL A 61 13.15 -22.44 3.65
CA VAL A 61 13.20 -23.27 2.44
C VAL A 61 14.17 -24.47 2.60
N GLY A 62 14.96 -24.46 3.67
CA GLY A 62 15.90 -25.51 4.03
C GLY A 62 17.32 -24.97 4.01
N GLU A 63 18.02 -25.15 5.13
CA GLU A 63 19.37 -24.63 5.35
C GLU A 63 20.36 -25.01 4.24
N LYS A 64 20.27 -26.24 3.71
CA LYS A 64 21.17 -26.69 2.63
C LYS A 64 20.97 -25.88 1.35
N MET A 65 19.73 -25.63 0.95
CA MET A 65 19.43 -24.83 -0.24
C MET A 65 19.80 -23.37 0.00
N PHE A 66 19.57 -22.87 1.21
CA PHE A 66 19.91 -21.49 1.56
C PHE A 66 21.43 -21.22 1.55
N ASN A 67 22.26 -22.21 1.91
CA ASN A 67 23.72 -22.08 1.80
C ASN A 67 24.20 -21.87 0.35
N GLU A 68 23.41 -22.24 -0.66
CA GLU A 68 23.71 -22.03 -2.08
C GLU A 68 23.33 -20.62 -2.56
N PHE A 69 22.62 -19.85 -1.74
CA PHE A 69 22.14 -18.52 -2.12
C PHE A 69 23.26 -17.55 -2.55
N PRO A 70 24.43 -17.46 -1.87
CA PRO A 70 25.51 -16.61 -2.34
C PRO A 70 26.07 -16.99 -3.72
N SER A 71 26.13 -18.30 -4.03
CA SER A 71 26.54 -18.76 -5.36
C SER A 71 25.50 -18.46 -6.43
N VAL A 72 24.21 -18.51 -6.08
CA VAL A 72 23.12 -18.11 -6.99
C VAL A 72 23.23 -16.63 -7.33
N LEU A 73 23.43 -15.76 -6.34
CA LEU A 73 23.61 -14.31 -6.58
C LEU A 73 24.81 -14.04 -7.51
N LYS A 74 25.94 -14.72 -7.28
CA LYS A 74 27.12 -14.60 -8.15
C LYS A 74 26.83 -15.06 -9.57
N ASN A 75 26.07 -16.14 -9.75
CA ASN A 75 25.68 -16.63 -11.06
C ASN A 75 24.80 -15.63 -11.82
N LEU A 76 23.88 -14.96 -11.12
CA LEU A 76 23.05 -13.90 -11.69
C LEU A 76 23.91 -12.72 -12.19
N GLU A 77 24.91 -12.31 -11.40
CA GLU A 77 25.87 -11.27 -11.79
C GLU A 77 26.68 -11.67 -13.03
N GLU A 78 27.22 -12.89 -13.04
CA GLU A 78 27.99 -13.43 -14.16
C GLU A 78 27.16 -13.53 -15.46
N GLN A 79 25.85 -13.76 -15.34
CA GLN A 79 24.91 -13.78 -16.46
C GLN A 79 24.39 -12.39 -16.86
N GLY A 80 24.76 -11.34 -16.13
CA GLY A 80 24.39 -9.96 -16.44
C GLY A 80 22.94 -9.59 -16.10
N TYR A 81 22.26 -10.39 -15.26
CA TYR A 81 20.91 -10.04 -14.81
C TYR A 81 20.97 -8.92 -13.77
N LYS A 82 20.11 -7.91 -13.93
CA LYS A 82 19.93 -6.84 -12.94
C LYS A 82 18.99 -7.30 -11.84
N TYR A 83 19.46 -7.27 -10.61
CA TYR A 83 18.67 -7.55 -9.42
C TYR A 83 19.05 -6.60 -8.30
N LYS A 84 18.19 -6.48 -7.29
CA LYS A 84 18.49 -5.82 -6.02
C LYS A 84 18.12 -6.74 -4.86
N VAL A 85 18.81 -6.61 -3.73
CA VAL A 85 18.59 -7.40 -2.51
C VAL A 85 18.08 -6.48 -1.40
N LEU A 86 16.91 -6.80 -0.86
CA LEU A 86 16.34 -6.18 0.33
C LEU A 86 16.50 -7.13 1.51
N PHE A 87 17.24 -6.70 2.53
CA PHE A 87 17.44 -7.44 3.77
C PHE A 87 16.59 -6.84 4.90
N VAL A 88 15.71 -7.64 5.49
CA VAL A 88 14.86 -7.24 6.60
C VAL A 88 15.45 -7.76 7.91
N ASP A 89 15.73 -6.86 8.84
CA ASP A 89 16.43 -7.14 10.09
C ASP A 89 15.62 -6.69 11.31
N ALA A 90 15.98 -7.23 12.48
CA ALA A 90 15.52 -6.76 13.78
C ALA A 90 16.50 -7.22 14.87
N SER A 91 16.58 -6.49 15.97
CA SER A 91 17.42 -6.85 17.11
C SER A 91 17.00 -8.20 17.70
N GLU A 92 17.97 -8.93 18.23
CA GLU A 92 17.74 -10.25 18.84
C GLU A 92 16.65 -10.21 19.91
N GLU A 93 16.66 -9.18 20.77
CA GLU A 93 15.64 -8.97 21.81
C GLU A 93 14.23 -8.87 21.22
N VAL A 94 14.07 -8.16 20.10
CA VAL A 94 12.80 -7.98 19.40
C VAL A 94 12.37 -9.28 18.73
N LEU A 95 13.28 -10.00 18.09
CA LEU A 95 12.99 -11.29 17.46
C LEU A 95 12.52 -12.32 18.50
N VAL A 96 13.23 -12.43 19.63
CA VAL A 96 12.84 -13.30 20.75
C VAL A 96 11.44 -12.96 21.24
N ARG A 97 11.13 -11.67 21.41
CA ARG A 97 9.81 -11.21 21.83
C ARG A 97 8.72 -11.59 20.81
N ARG A 98 8.93 -11.32 19.51
CA ARG A 98 7.96 -11.64 18.44
C ARG A 98 7.69 -13.15 18.34
N TYR A 99 8.70 -14.00 18.53
CA TYR A 99 8.50 -15.45 18.57
C TYR A 99 7.65 -15.91 19.75
N LYS A 100 7.81 -15.28 20.92
CA LYS A 100 6.96 -15.56 22.09
C LYS A 100 5.51 -15.12 21.87
N GLU A 101 5.30 -13.97 21.22
CA GLU A 101 3.96 -13.44 20.91
C GLU A 101 3.23 -14.29 19.86
N THR A 102 3.91 -14.64 18.76
CA THR A 102 3.31 -15.38 17.64
C THR A 102 3.20 -16.89 17.88
N ARG A 103 3.91 -17.41 18.90
CA ARG A 103 4.02 -18.85 19.23
C ARG A 103 4.47 -19.73 18.05
N ARG A 104 5.11 -19.14 17.04
CA ARG A 104 5.67 -19.89 15.90
C ARG A 104 6.98 -20.57 16.30
N LYS A 105 7.30 -21.68 15.66
CA LYS A 105 8.59 -22.37 15.85
C LYS A 105 9.66 -21.71 14.97
N HIS A 106 10.85 -21.47 15.53
CA HIS A 106 12.00 -20.98 14.75
C HIS A 106 12.54 -22.11 13.83
N PRO A 107 12.90 -21.84 12.56
CA PRO A 107 13.33 -22.89 11.62
C PRO A 107 14.55 -23.70 12.09
N LEU A 108 15.50 -23.04 12.77
CA LEU A 108 16.72 -23.68 13.29
C LEU A 108 16.60 -24.21 14.73
N LEU A 109 15.40 -24.17 15.34
CA LEU A 109 15.25 -24.47 16.77
C LEU A 109 15.70 -25.89 17.14
N ASP A 110 15.42 -26.87 16.28
CA ASP A 110 15.76 -28.29 16.50
C ASP A 110 17.28 -28.55 16.45
N LYS A 111 18.06 -27.62 15.90
CA LYS A 111 19.53 -27.73 15.81
C LYS A 111 20.25 -27.09 16.99
N CYS A 112 19.52 -26.33 17.79
CA CYS A 112 20.06 -25.58 18.92
C CYS A 112 19.51 -26.07 20.25
N ASP A 113 19.15 -27.36 20.34
CA ASP A 113 18.60 -28.01 21.53
C ASP A 113 17.40 -27.25 22.16
N GLY A 114 16.58 -26.60 21.31
CA GLY A 114 15.43 -25.81 21.78
C GLY A 114 15.75 -24.38 22.23
N SER A 115 17.02 -23.95 22.19
CA SER A 115 17.40 -22.58 22.55
C SER A 115 17.11 -21.60 21.41
N LEU A 116 16.14 -20.71 21.64
CA LEU A 116 15.76 -19.67 20.68
C LEU A 116 16.89 -18.65 20.44
N HIS A 117 17.61 -18.24 21.48
CA HIS A 117 18.73 -17.29 21.34
C HIS A 117 19.85 -17.89 20.46
N ALA A 118 20.22 -19.14 20.73
CA ALA A 118 21.23 -19.83 19.90
C ALA A 118 20.77 -20.00 18.45
N ALA A 119 19.48 -20.27 18.22
CA ALA A 119 18.93 -20.39 16.87
C ALA A 119 18.95 -19.06 16.10
N ILE A 120 18.63 -17.95 16.76
CA ILE A 120 18.70 -16.60 16.17
C ILE A 120 20.15 -16.20 15.90
N ALA A 121 21.06 -16.42 16.84
CA ALA A 121 22.48 -16.14 16.65
C ALA A 121 23.08 -16.94 15.48
N MET A 122 22.75 -18.23 15.39
CA MET A 122 23.17 -19.09 14.28
C MET A 122 22.60 -18.63 12.93
N GLU A 123 21.33 -18.19 12.90
CA GLU A 123 20.74 -17.60 11.70
C GLU A 123 21.47 -16.31 11.29
N HIS A 124 21.74 -15.44 12.25
CA HIS A 124 22.45 -14.17 12.02
C HIS A 124 23.84 -14.40 11.40
N GLU A 125 24.64 -15.33 11.94
CA GLU A 125 25.95 -15.66 11.37
C GLU A 125 25.86 -16.15 9.92
N LYS A 126 24.85 -16.98 9.61
CA LYS A 126 24.63 -17.48 8.23
C LYS A 126 24.21 -16.37 7.28
N LEU A 127 23.38 -15.44 7.75
CA LEU A 127 22.85 -14.35 6.95
C LEU A 127 23.82 -13.17 6.80
N LEU A 128 24.89 -13.11 7.59
CA LEU A 128 25.83 -11.99 7.64
C LEU A 128 26.45 -11.68 6.26
N ASN A 129 26.84 -12.72 5.52
CA ASN A 129 27.38 -12.58 4.16
C ASN A 129 26.38 -11.98 3.16
N ILE A 130 25.09 -12.27 3.34
CA ILE A 130 24.02 -11.77 2.49
C ILE A 130 23.69 -10.33 2.89
N ARG A 131 23.59 -10.08 4.19
CA ARG A 131 23.37 -8.74 4.77
C ARG A 131 24.42 -7.74 4.30
N MET A 132 25.70 -8.14 4.26
CA MET A 132 26.79 -7.28 3.74
C MET A 132 26.69 -6.98 2.25
N LYS A 133 25.98 -7.82 1.48
CA LYS A 133 25.78 -7.65 0.03
C LYS A 133 24.40 -7.07 -0.31
N ALA A 134 23.60 -6.73 0.69
CA ALA A 134 22.26 -6.21 0.46
C ALA A 134 22.32 -4.75 -0.04
N ASP A 135 21.54 -4.44 -1.07
CA ASP A 135 21.38 -3.07 -1.56
C ASP A 135 20.58 -2.22 -0.59
N TYR A 136 19.61 -2.83 0.09
CA TYR A 136 18.75 -2.19 1.07
C TYR A 136 18.67 -3.00 2.36
N ILE A 137 18.68 -2.29 3.49
CA ILE A 137 18.46 -2.89 4.81
C ILE A 137 17.33 -2.13 5.50
N ILE A 138 16.28 -2.86 5.90
CA ILE A 138 15.19 -2.33 6.75
C ILE A 138 15.34 -2.94 8.14
N ASP A 139 15.67 -2.10 9.11
CA ASP A 139 15.62 -2.47 10.53
C ASP A 139 14.22 -2.23 11.08
N THR A 140 13.55 -3.30 11.52
CA THR A 140 12.19 -3.26 12.07
C THR A 140 12.16 -3.30 13.60
N SER A 141 13.31 -3.15 14.27
CA SER A 141 13.42 -3.27 15.74
C SER A 141 12.50 -2.31 16.49
N LYS A 142 12.33 -1.09 15.96
CA LYS A 142 11.52 -0.03 16.56
C LYS A 142 10.31 0.36 15.72
N SER A 143 10.03 -0.41 14.68
CA SER A 143 9.01 -0.07 13.68
C SER A 143 7.76 -0.89 13.92
N SER A 144 6.62 -0.21 13.90
CA SER A 144 5.30 -0.81 13.72
C SER A 144 5.15 -1.38 12.31
N VAL A 145 4.08 -2.13 12.08
CA VAL A 145 3.75 -2.66 10.74
C VAL A 145 3.53 -1.52 9.75
N ALA A 146 2.84 -0.45 10.16
CA ALA A 146 2.59 0.74 9.36
C ALA A 146 3.89 1.44 8.95
N GLU A 147 4.79 1.72 9.90
CA GLU A 147 6.09 2.35 9.63
C GLU A 147 6.98 1.47 8.74
N CYS A 148 6.89 0.15 8.89
CA CYS A 148 7.59 -0.79 8.00
C CYS A 148 7.06 -0.66 6.55
N LYS A 149 5.73 -0.63 6.36
CA LYS A 149 5.12 -0.42 5.04
C LYS A 149 5.54 0.93 4.45
N GLN A 150 5.49 2.00 5.24
CA GLN A 150 5.94 3.32 4.80
C GLN A 150 7.40 3.30 4.34
N ARG A 151 8.28 2.63 5.09
CA ARG A 151 9.70 2.52 4.72
C ARG A 151 9.92 1.75 3.42
N VAL A 152 9.13 0.72 3.15
CA VAL A 152 9.15 0.00 1.87
C VAL A 152 8.68 0.93 0.75
N ASN A 153 7.60 1.68 0.97
CA ASN A 153 7.11 2.67 0.01
C ASN A 153 8.20 3.69 -0.32
N GLU A 154 8.85 4.31 0.67
CA GLU A 154 9.94 5.28 0.44
C GLU A 154 11.10 4.74 -0.42
N LEU A 155 11.39 3.44 -0.34
CA LEU A 155 12.49 2.82 -1.07
C LEU A 155 12.13 2.39 -2.50
N PHE A 156 10.86 2.03 -2.74
CA PHE A 156 10.44 1.34 -3.97
C PHE A 156 9.27 2.01 -4.71
N LEU A 157 8.73 3.12 -4.20
CA LEU A 157 7.86 3.99 -4.99
C LEU A 157 8.70 4.75 -6.02
N ASP A 158 8.37 4.54 -7.30
CA ASP A 158 8.90 5.40 -8.37
C ASP A 158 8.28 6.80 -8.33
N ASP A 159 7.09 6.93 -7.72
CA ASP A 159 6.34 8.18 -7.56
C ASP A 159 5.65 8.21 -6.18
N PRO A 160 6.09 9.09 -5.24
CA PRO A 160 5.48 9.37 -3.94
C PRO A 160 3.94 9.46 -3.99
N ASP A 161 3.41 10.04 -5.05
CA ASP A 161 1.98 10.34 -5.21
C ASP A 161 1.13 9.10 -5.56
N SER A 162 1.79 7.97 -5.83
CA SER A 162 1.15 6.68 -6.15
C SER A 162 0.85 5.80 -4.93
N ALA A 163 1.32 6.17 -3.73
CA ALA A 163 1.19 5.37 -2.50
C ALA A 163 -0.27 5.15 -2.07
N LEU A 164 -1.11 6.17 -2.31
CA LEU A 164 -2.49 6.20 -1.87
C LEU A 164 -3.42 6.42 -3.07
N LYS A 165 -4.30 5.45 -3.33
CA LYS A 165 -5.38 5.61 -4.32
C LYS A 165 -6.61 6.22 -3.64
N ILE A 166 -6.98 7.43 -4.05
CA ILE A 166 -8.16 8.10 -3.51
C ILE A 166 -9.38 7.84 -4.41
N ARG A 167 -10.52 7.55 -3.80
CA ARG A 167 -11.81 7.41 -4.47
C ARG A 167 -12.82 8.35 -3.86
N CYS A 168 -13.18 9.40 -4.59
CA CYS A 168 -14.34 10.23 -4.25
C CYS A 168 -15.61 9.49 -4.68
N MET A 169 -16.65 9.50 -3.85
CA MET A 169 -17.94 8.93 -4.24
C MET A 169 -19.10 9.78 -3.81
N SER A 170 -20.15 9.84 -4.63
CA SER A 170 -21.41 10.46 -4.23
C SER A 170 -22.48 9.40 -3.99
N PHE A 171 -23.29 9.59 -2.96
CA PHE A 171 -24.37 8.67 -2.62
C PHE A 171 -25.61 9.38 -2.07
N GLY A 172 -26.73 8.66 -2.05
CA GLY A 172 -27.98 9.07 -1.42
C GLY A 172 -28.17 8.39 -0.07
N PHE A 173 -28.35 9.15 1.02
CA PHE A 173 -28.64 8.60 2.35
C PHE A 173 -29.88 7.71 2.37
N LYS A 174 -30.87 7.98 1.50
CA LYS A 174 -32.07 7.13 1.37
C LYS A 174 -31.75 5.70 0.89
N TYR A 175 -30.57 5.49 0.31
CA TYR A 175 -30.08 4.19 -0.16
C TYR A 175 -28.98 3.60 0.75
N GLY A 176 -28.74 4.18 1.93
CA GLY A 176 -27.74 3.73 2.91
C GLY A 176 -26.34 4.29 2.65
N ILE A 177 -25.47 4.27 3.67
CA ILE A 177 -24.07 4.69 3.55
C ILE A 177 -23.27 3.59 2.82
N PRO A 178 -22.34 3.91 1.91
CA PRO A 178 -21.46 2.90 1.30
C PRO A 178 -20.62 2.18 2.37
N ASN A 179 -20.58 0.85 2.32
CA ASN A 179 -19.86 0.04 3.32
C ASN A 179 -18.33 0.19 3.22
N ASP A 180 -17.83 0.60 2.06
CA ASP A 180 -16.40 0.80 1.78
C ASP A 180 -15.95 2.26 2.02
N ALA A 181 -16.80 3.13 2.59
CA ALA A 181 -16.45 4.52 2.86
C ALA A 181 -15.59 4.66 4.12
N ASP A 182 -14.44 5.33 4.01
CA ASP A 182 -13.59 5.68 5.14
C ASP A 182 -14.02 7.02 5.77
N LEU A 183 -14.31 8.01 4.92
CA LEU A 183 -14.80 9.33 5.30
C LEU A 183 -16.20 9.54 4.73
N VAL A 184 -17.13 10.06 5.54
CA VAL A 184 -18.50 10.34 5.13
C VAL A 184 -18.88 11.77 5.48
N PHE A 185 -19.21 12.58 4.47
CA PHE A 185 -19.62 13.97 4.63
C PHE A 185 -21.08 14.17 4.19
N ASP A 186 -21.89 14.76 5.07
CA ASP A 186 -23.30 15.07 4.81
C ASP A 186 -23.47 16.50 4.28
N VAL A 187 -23.99 16.63 3.05
CA VAL A 187 -24.27 17.93 2.41
C VAL A 187 -25.78 18.22 2.29
N ARG A 188 -26.64 17.52 3.04
CA ARG A 188 -28.09 17.72 3.01
C ARG A 188 -28.55 19.08 3.52
N CYS A 189 -27.73 19.79 4.28
CA CYS A 189 -28.02 21.13 4.80
C CYS A 189 -27.90 22.25 3.73
N LEU A 190 -27.31 21.96 2.56
CA LEU A 190 -27.08 22.94 1.50
C LEU A 190 -28.30 23.16 0.60
N PRO A 191 -28.36 24.29 -0.15
CA PRO A 191 -29.46 24.59 -1.07
C PRO A 191 -29.78 23.43 -2.00
N ASN A 192 -31.06 23.08 -2.10
CA ASN A 192 -31.49 21.84 -2.74
C ASN A 192 -32.04 22.10 -4.16
N PRO A 193 -31.34 21.67 -5.23
CA PRO A 193 -31.80 21.87 -6.62
C PRO A 193 -33.09 21.12 -6.94
N PHE A 194 -33.47 20.14 -6.13
CA PHE A 194 -34.70 19.35 -6.32
C PHE A 194 -35.99 20.20 -6.36
N TYR A 195 -36.00 21.35 -5.67
CA TYR A 195 -37.17 22.24 -5.65
C TYR A 195 -37.24 23.17 -6.85
N VAL A 196 -36.23 23.20 -7.71
CA VAL A 196 -36.23 23.96 -8.96
C VAL A 196 -36.71 23.02 -10.08
N PRO A 197 -37.89 23.24 -10.68
CA PRO A 197 -38.50 22.30 -11.63
C PRO A 197 -37.59 21.93 -12.81
N SER A 198 -36.82 22.89 -13.33
CA SER A 198 -35.87 22.68 -14.42
C SER A 198 -34.67 21.80 -14.05
N MET A 199 -34.32 21.71 -12.77
CA MET A 199 -33.14 20.97 -12.27
C MET A 199 -33.51 19.63 -11.63
N LYS A 200 -34.79 19.40 -11.30
CA LYS A 200 -35.25 18.22 -10.55
C LYS A 200 -34.80 16.87 -11.14
N TYR A 201 -34.76 16.77 -12.47
CA TYR A 201 -34.37 15.55 -13.20
C TYR A 201 -32.96 15.63 -13.77
N ARG A 202 -32.21 16.68 -13.46
CA ARG A 202 -30.82 16.86 -13.89
C ARG A 202 -29.88 16.24 -12.87
N THR A 203 -28.59 16.28 -13.11
CA THR A 203 -27.58 15.73 -12.19
C THR A 203 -26.54 16.78 -11.85
N GLY A 204 -25.81 16.57 -10.75
CA GLY A 204 -24.72 17.47 -10.34
C GLY A 204 -23.52 17.49 -11.30
N LEU A 205 -23.51 16.65 -12.34
CA LEU A 205 -22.54 16.71 -13.45
C LEU A 205 -22.87 17.82 -14.44
N GLU A 206 -24.11 18.29 -14.45
CA GLU A 206 -24.58 19.27 -15.41
C GLU A 206 -24.23 20.69 -14.92
N PRO A 207 -23.70 21.57 -15.79
CA PRO A 207 -23.17 22.87 -15.38
C PRO A 207 -24.16 23.74 -14.61
N ASP A 208 -25.42 23.79 -15.00
CA ASP A 208 -26.46 24.60 -14.36
C ASP A 208 -26.81 24.12 -12.95
N VAL A 209 -26.80 22.80 -12.71
CA VAL A 209 -27.04 22.23 -11.38
C VAL A 209 -25.82 22.48 -10.50
N SER A 210 -24.62 22.28 -11.05
CA SER A 210 -23.37 22.56 -10.33
C SER A 210 -23.27 24.05 -9.96
N GLU A 211 -23.55 24.94 -10.90
CA GLU A 211 -23.54 26.39 -10.71
C GLU A 211 -24.61 26.81 -9.68
N TYR A 212 -25.83 26.27 -9.75
CA TYR A 212 -26.85 26.54 -8.73
C TYR A 212 -26.38 26.12 -7.33
N VAL A 213 -25.77 24.94 -7.20
CA VAL A 213 -25.24 24.47 -5.90
C VAL A 213 -24.11 25.38 -5.43
N MET A 214 -23.21 25.80 -6.32
CA MET A 214 -22.00 26.55 -5.99
C MET A 214 -22.19 28.08 -5.93
N ASN A 215 -23.32 28.62 -6.39
CA ASN A 215 -23.68 30.04 -6.24
C ASN A 215 -24.05 30.45 -4.81
N SER A 216 -24.13 29.49 -3.89
CA SER A 216 -24.39 29.73 -2.47
C SER A 216 -23.08 29.89 -1.71
N ASP A 217 -22.92 31.02 -1.02
CA ASP A 217 -21.79 31.26 -0.12
C ASP A 217 -21.63 30.14 0.92
N HIS A 218 -22.74 29.57 1.39
CA HIS A 218 -22.68 28.44 2.31
C HIS A 218 -22.10 27.19 1.66
N SER A 219 -22.44 26.90 0.40
CA SER A 219 -21.88 25.75 -0.33
C SER A 219 -20.38 25.92 -0.57
N VAL A 220 -19.95 27.12 -0.99
CA VAL A 220 -18.54 27.45 -1.20
C VAL A 220 -17.76 27.31 0.11
N ASN A 221 -18.27 27.87 1.20
CA ASN A 221 -17.62 27.81 2.51
C ASN A 221 -17.54 26.37 3.06
N VAL A 222 -18.57 25.55 2.87
CA VAL A 222 -18.52 24.13 3.26
C VAL A 222 -17.51 23.38 2.41
N LEU A 223 -17.49 23.59 1.09
CA LEU A 223 -16.50 22.96 0.20
C LEU A 223 -15.07 23.31 0.62
N ASN A 224 -14.79 24.59 0.90
CA ASN A 224 -13.47 25.01 1.34
C ASN A 224 -13.05 24.34 2.65
N LYS A 225 -13.95 24.28 3.65
CA LYS A 225 -13.66 23.59 4.92
C LYS A 225 -13.44 22.09 4.75
N LEU A 226 -14.17 21.46 3.83
CA LEU A 226 -13.97 20.05 3.51
C LEU A 226 -12.62 19.84 2.83
N ASN A 227 -12.25 20.68 1.87
CA ASN A 227 -10.94 20.63 1.23
C ASN A 227 -9.83 20.86 2.27
N ASP A 228 -9.92 21.89 3.13
CA ASP A 228 -8.93 22.13 4.18
C ASP A 228 -8.70 20.90 5.07
N LEU A 229 -9.79 20.23 5.48
CA LEU A 229 -9.71 19.01 6.29
C LEU A 229 -9.12 17.83 5.52
N ILE A 230 -9.57 17.62 4.28
CA ILE A 230 -9.10 16.52 3.43
C ILE A 230 -7.61 16.71 3.11
N ASP A 231 -7.22 17.90 2.69
CA ASP A 231 -5.85 18.26 2.32
C ASP A 231 -4.89 18.09 3.50
N TYR A 232 -5.36 18.35 4.74
CA TYR A 232 -4.59 18.08 5.96
C TYR A 232 -4.50 16.58 6.31
N THR A 233 -5.58 15.82 6.08
CA THR A 233 -5.65 14.42 6.53
C THR A 233 -5.09 13.41 5.52
N VAL A 234 -5.07 13.73 4.22
CA VAL A 234 -4.52 12.85 3.18
C VAL A 234 -3.05 12.49 3.45
N PRO A 235 -2.14 13.44 3.74
CA PRO A 235 -0.76 13.10 4.11
C PRO A 235 -0.66 12.18 5.33
N LEU A 236 -1.53 12.37 6.33
CA LEU A 236 -1.54 11.53 7.54
C LEU A 236 -1.97 10.09 7.23
N TYR A 237 -2.90 9.89 6.30
CA TYR A 237 -3.25 8.53 5.83
C TYR A 237 -2.12 7.87 5.05
N ILE A 238 -1.33 8.66 4.30
CA ILE A 238 -0.13 8.15 3.62
C ILE A 238 0.92 7.72 4.65
N GLU A 239 1.17 8.54 5.67
CA GLU A 239 2.08 8.21 6.79
C GLU A 239 1.60 6.98 7.58
N GLU A 240 0.30 6.82 7.78
CA GLU A 240 -0.30 5.61 8.37
C GLU A 240 -0.06 4.36 7.50
N GLY A 241 0.32 4.51 6.23
CA GLY A 241 0.56 3.41 5.30
C GLY A 241 -0.71 2.88 4.63
N LYS A 242 -1.74 3.72 4.51
CA LYS A 242 -3.00 3.36 3.85
C LYS A 242 -2.83 3.35 2.33
N SER A 243 -3.23 2.25 1.68
CA SER A 243 -3.12 2.10 0.22
C SER A 243 -4.33 2.61 -0.56
N GLN A 244 -5.50 2.71 0.10
CA GLN A 244 -6.73 3.22 -0.52
C GLN A 244 -7.53 4.07 0.48
N LEU A 245 -8.04 5.23 0.03
CA LEU A 245 -8.93 6.10 0.80
C LEU A 245 -10.23 6.36 0.03
N VAL A 246 -11.38 6.07 0.64
CA VAL A 246 -12.70 6.33 0.06
C VAL A 246 -13.40 7.48 0.78
N ILE A 247 -13.60 8.57 0.05
CA ILE A 247 -14.25 9.80 0.53
C ILE A 247 -15.68 9.87 -0.03
N ALA A 248 -16.67 9.62 0.81
CA ALA A 248 -18.07 9.53 0.44
C ALA A 248 -18.87 10.79 0.81
N ILE A 249 -19.51 11.40 -0.19
CA ILE A 249 -20.35 12.59 -0.03
C ILE A 249 -21.81 12.20 -0.18
N GLY A 250 -22.61 12.49 0.84
CA GLY A 250 -24.00 12.10 0.94
C GLY A 250 -24.96 13.28 0.79
N CYS A 251 -25.95 13.15 -0.09
CA CYS A 251 -27.17 13.97 -0.02
C CYS A 251 -28.40 13.05 0.11
N THR A 252 -29.63 13.56 0.09
CA THR A 252 -30.80 12.68 0.27
C THR A 252 -30.92 11.64 -0.85
N GLY A 253 -30.86 12.10 -2.11
CA GLY A 253 -31.12 11.27 -3.28
C GLY A 253 -29.88 10.83 -4.07
N GLY A 254 -28.70 11.38 -3.77
CA GLY A 254 -27.45 11.01 -4.45
C GLY A 254 -27.24 11.57 -5.86
N ARG A 255 -28.06 12.54 -6.30
CA ARG A 255 -28.11 13.02 -7.69
C ARG A 255 -27.55 14.42 -7.95
N HIS A 256 -27.68 15.34 -7.00
CA HIS A 256 -27.36 16.77 -7.21
C HIS A 256 -26.15 17.22 -6.37
N ARG A 257 -26.41 17.63 -5.11
CA ARG A 257 -25.40 18.21 -4.20
C ARG A 257 -24.20 17.31 -3.98
N SER A 258 -24.44 16.03 -3.67
CA SER A 258 -23.35 15.08 -3.42
C SER A 258 -22.49 14.83 -4.65
N VAL A 259 -23.10 14.78 -5.84
CA VAL A 259 -22.39 14.63 -7.13
C VAL A 259 -21.48 15.83 -7.35
N CYS A 260 -22.02 17.05 -7.23
CA CYS A 260 -21.26 18.28 -7.39
C CYS A 260 -20.07 18.36 -6.42
N PHE A 261 -20.28 18.07 -5.14
CA PHE A 261 -19.22 18.09 -4.13
C PHE A 261 -18.15 17.01 -4.37
N ALA A 262 -18.55 15.80 -4.76
CA ALA A 262 -17.60 14.73 -5.06
C ALA A 262 -16.68 15.09 -6.24
N GLU A 263 -17.22 15.72 -7.30
CA GLU A 263 -16.42 16.22 -8.42
C GLU A 263 -15.48 17.34 -7.99
N LYS A 264 -15.96 18.32 -7.21
CA LYS A 264 -15.14 19.45 -6.77
C LYS A 264 -13.98 19.03 -5.85
N ILE A 265 -14.22 18.07 -4.96
CA ILE A 265 -13.16 17.49 -4.11
C ILE A 265 -12.15 16.73 -4.98
N ARG A 266 -12.62 15.93 -5.96
CA ARG A 266 -11.72 15.26 -6.91
C ARG A 266 -10.84 16.26 -7.66
N GLU A 267 -11.43 17.34 -8.19
CA GLU A 267 -10.70 18.40 -8.88
C GLU A 267 -9.63 19.03 -8.00
N ASN A 268 -9.90 19.26 -6.71
CA ASN A 268 -8.92 19.78 -5.76
C ASN A 268 -7.74 18.83 -5.59
N LEU A 269 -8.03 17.56 -5.29
CA LEU A 269 -7.00 16.56 -5.04
C LEU A 269 -6.13 16.27 -6.27
N LEU A 270 -6.72 16.27 -7.48
CA LEU A 270 -5.95 16.17 -8.72
C LEU A 270 -4.99 17.33 -8.93
N LYS A 271 -5.37 18.55 -8.53
CA LYS A 271 -4.48 19.72 -8.59
C LYS A 271 -3.31 19.62 -7.60
N LEU A 272 -3.51 18.89 -6.50
CA LEU A 272 -2.47 18.62 -5.51
C LEU A 272 -1.53 17.46 -5.90
N GLY A 273 -1.78 16.79 -7.03
CA GLY A 273 -0.94 15.70 -7.54
C GLY A 273 -1.43 14.28 -7.21
N TYR A 274 -2.50 14.13 -6.42
CA TYR A 274 -2.95 12.81 -5.98
C TYR A 274 -3.62 11.99 -7.09
N SER A 275 -3.45 10.67 -7.03
CA SER A 275 -4.17 9.72 -7.88
C SER A 275 -5.62 9.53 -7.40
N VAL A 276 -6.57 10.19 -8.07
CA VAL A 276 -7.99 10.22 -7.64
C VAL A 276 -8.95 9.73 -8.72
N SER A 277 -9.89 8.89 -8.31
CA SER A 277 -11.05 8.46 -9.10
C SER A 277 -12.36 8.95 -8.49
N VAL A 278 -13.43 9.05 -9.29
CA VAL A 278 -14.78 9.38 -8.80
C VAL A 278 -15.81 8.35 -9.24
N LYS A 279 -16.78 8.05 -8.36
CA LYS A 279 -17.93 7.19 -8.66
C LYS A 279 -19.23 7.76 -8.09
N HIS A 280 -20.26 7.87 -8.91
CA HIS A 280 -21.58 8.31 -8.45
C HIS A 280 -22.51 7.11 -8.28
N ARG A 281 -22.65 6.63 -7.04
CA ARG A 281 -23.32 5.34 -6.74
C ARG A 281 -24.81 5.32 -7.10
N ASP A 282 -25.49 6.45 -6.90
CA ASP A 282 -26.95 6.53 -6.97
C ASP A 282 -27.45 7.60 -7.97
N ILE A 283 -26.59 8.07 -8.88
CA ILE A 283 -26.91 9.18 -9.79
C ILE A 283 -28.08 8.89 -10.75
N GLU A 284 -28.27 7.62 -11.09
CA GLU A 284 -29.33 7.14 -11.99
C GLU A 284 -30.56 6.56 -11.26
N LYS A 285 -30.55 6.54 -9.92
CA LYS A 285 -31.60 5.89 -9.11
C LYS A 285 -32.78 6.80 -8.74
#